data_AF-A0A0M4JK05-F1
#
_entry.id   AF-A0A0M4JK05-F1
#
_cell.length_a   1.000
_cell.length_b   1.000
_cell.length_c   1.000
_cell.angle_alpha   90.00
_cell.angle_beta   90.00
_cell.angle_gamma   90.00
#
_symmetry.space_group_name_H-M   'P 1'
#
loop_
_entity.id
_entity.type
_entity.pdbx_description
1 polymer ?
#
loop_
_entity_poly.entity_id
_entity_poly.type
_entity_poly.pdbx_seq_one_letter_code
_entity_poly.pdbx_strand_id
1 'polypeptide(L)'
;MKKISQFLIRLRPYKRLYKMFWMISTIIGLLIFQIFMLSLSYAVPHANGGFHYWFKGLYSLLGESRHEPKSSQGFIFAASIIGYIPIIPIIPFLYFTFTNWLIQEKLSDKFIDVPKKKYLYWSTFIHFLAIATVFIIIPGLLTYLGGGGILPHQAYRAVSNGFSDNIGERIAGVCGILYYSIGCLFASIIIFWVIWMVLSWVGKQFQRLIDMFNNWRYKRKEIKRELKLQKLEIKANKKKKQE
;
A
#
# COMPACT_ATOMS: atom_id res chain seq x y z
N MET A 1 3.46 17.25 34.00
CA MET A 1 4.64 17.43 33.11
C MET A 1 5.74 16.39 33.31
N LYS A 2 6.26 16.15 34.53
CA LYS A 2 7.33 15.16 34.79
C LYS A 2 7.04 13.73 34.25
N LYS A 3 5.79 13.26 34.38
CA LYS A 3 5.35 11.93 33.88
C LYS A 3 5.44 11.80 32.35
N ILE A 4 5.06 12.85 31.61
CA ILE A 4 5.12 12.87 30.13
C ILE A 4 6.58 12.92 29.66
N SER A 5 7.41 13.74 30.30
CA SER A 5 8.85 13.81 30.01
C SER A 5 9.54 12.46 30.24
N GLN A 6 9.28 11.81 31.38
CA GLN A 6 9.80 10.46 31.66
C GLN A 6 9.29 9.41 30.65
N PHE A 7 8.01 9.49 30.25
CA PHE A 7 7.46 8.62 29.22
C PHE A 7 8.16 8.82 27.87
N LEU A 8 8.37 10.06 27.42
CA LEU A 8 9.06 10.36 26.17
C LEU A 8 10.52 9.90 26.18
N ILE A 9 11.22 10.06 27.31
CA ILE A 9 12.59 9.57 27.48
C ILE A 9 12.63 8.04 27.36
N ARG A 10 11.66 7.34 27.96
CA ARG A 10 11.55 5.87 27.85
C ARG A 10 11.12 5.39 26.47
N LEU A 11 10.39 6.21 25.70
CA LEU A 11 9.94 5.88 24.35
C LEU A 11 11.04 6.08 23.29
N ARG A 12 11.94 7.05 23.50
CA ARG A 12 13.00 7.43 22.54
C ARG A 12 13.88 6.27 22.04
N PRO A 13 14.28 5.27 22.87
CA PRO A 13 15.02 4.09 22.39
C PRO A 13 14.25 3.28 21.34
N TYR A 14 12.93 3.22 21.45
CA TYR A 14 12.05 2.52 20.51
C TYR A 14 11.72 3.41 19.31
N LYS A 15 12.68 3.59 18.40
CA LYS A 15 12.59 4.52 17.24
C LYS A 15 11.26 4.45 16.48
N ARG A 16 10.67 3.27 16.31
CA ARG A 16 9.39 3.08 15.60
C ARG A 16 8.18 3.52 16.42
N LEU A 17 8.10 3.09 17.68
CA LEU A 17 7.04 3.51 18.60
C LEU A 17 7.09 5.02 18.84
N TYR A 18 8.29 5.58 18.98
CA TYR A 18 8.51 7.01 19.03
C TYR A 18 7.97 7.72 17.78
N LYS A 19 8.30 7.22 16.58
CA LYS A 19 7.76 7.77 15.31
C LYS A 19 6.23 7.71 15.25
N MET A 20 5.63 6.57 15.61
CA MET A 20 4.17 6.41 15.63
C MET A 20 3.51 7.37 16.60
N PHE A 21 4.05 7.49 17.82
CA PHE A 21 3.56 8.41 18.83
C PHE A 21 3.54 9.87 18.31
N TRP A 22 4.62 10.31 17.68
CA TRP A 22 4.67 11.67 17.12
C TRP A 22 3.72 11.85 15.95
N MET A 23 3.62 10.88 15.04
CA MET A 23 2.66 10.96 13.93
C MET A 23 1.21 11.04 14.43
N ILE A 24 0.83 10.24 15.44
CA ILE A 24 -0.50 10.30 16.07
C ILE A 24 -0.70 11.65 16.75
N SER A 25 0.29 12.12 17.52
CA SER A 25 0.23 13.41 18.21
C SER A 25 0.08 14.57 17.23
N THR A 26 0.79 14.52 16.10
CA THR A 26 0.66 15.50 15.01
C THR A 26 -0.74 15.44 14.41
N ILE A 27 -1.30 14.27 14.09
CA ILE A 27 -2.69 14.18 13.59
C ILE A 27 -3.67 14.79 14.58
N ILE A 28 -3.58 14.46 15.86
CA ILE A 28 -4.46 15.01 16.90
C ILE A 28 -4.31 16.54 16.96
N GLY A 29 -3.08 17.06 16.96
CA GLY A 29 -2.82 18.48 16.94
C GLY A 29 -3.38 19.19 15.71
N LEU A 30 -3.25 18.58 14.53
CA LEU A 30 -3.80 19.10 13.27
C LEU A 30 -5.33 19.07 13.25
N LEU A 31 -5.96 18.03 13.79
CA LEU A 31 -7.42 17.94 13.92
C LEU A 31 -7.96 19.00 14.90
N ILE A 32 -7.30 19.19 16.04
CA ILE A 32 -7.67 20.25 17.00
C ILE A 32 -7.52 21.62 16.36
N PHE A 33 -6.38 21.87 15.70
CA PHE A 33 -6.14 23.11 14.96
C PHE A 33 -7.23 23.34 13.90
N GLN A 34 -7.59 22.31 13.16
CA GLN A 34 -8.64 22.38 12.15
C GLN A 34 -10.00 22.74 12.77
N ILE A 35 -10.43 22.05 13.82
CA ILE A 35 -11.69 22.34 14.54
C ILE A 35 -11.69 23.78 15.05
N PHE A 36 -10.57 24.23 15.61
CA PHE A 36 -10.42 25.58 16.13
C PHE A 36 -10.55 26.64 15.01
N MET A 37 -9.83 26.49 13.89
CA MET A 37 -9.91 27.43 12.78
C MET A 37 -11.29 27.43 12.13
N LEU A 38 -11.91 26.26 11.95
CA LEU A 38 -13.29 26.19 11.44
C LEU A 38 -14.29 26.85 12.40
N SER A 39 -14.08 26.74 13.71
CA SER A 39 -14.90 27.44 14.71
C SER A 39 -14.71 28.96 14.62
N LEU A 40 -13.48 29.45 14.44
CA LEU A 40 -13.20 30.87 14.26
C LEU A 40 -13.82 31.46 12.99
N SER A 41 -14.07 30.65 11.96
CA SER A 41 -14.80 31.13 10.77
C SER A 41 -16.23 31.60 11.09
N TYR A 42 -16.85 31.10 12.17
CA TYR A 42 -18.16 31.56 12.64
C TYR A 42 -18.09 32.88 13.43
N ALA A 43 -16.91 33.27 13.91
CA ALA A 43 -16.72 34.49 14.68
C ALA A 43 -16.59 35.75 13.80
N VAL A 44 -16.56 35.58 12.48
CA VAL A 44 -16.49 36.64 11.47
C VAL A 44 -17.69 36.55 10.53
N PRO A 45 -18.00 37.61 9.75
CA PRO A 45 -19.07 37.54 8.77
C PRO A 45 -18.89 36.38 7.80
N HIS A 46 -19.94 35.60 7.61
CA HIS A 46 -19.97 34.42 6.74
C HIS A 46 -21.37 34.22 6.16
N ALA A 47 -21.47 33.63 4.97
CA ALA A 47 -22.73 33.19 4.38
C ALA A 47 -23.03 31.75 4.81
N ASN A 48 -22.05 30.87 4.69
CA ASN A 48 -22.03 29.52 5.23
C ASN A 48 -20.84 29.37 6.18
N GLY A 49 -21.03 28.67 7.30
CA GLY A 49 -19.94 28.47 8.25
C GLY A 49 -18.88 27.49 7.76
N GLY A 50 -17.66 27.56 8.29
CA GLY A 50 -16.53 26.72 7.85
C GLY A 50 -16.81 25.21 7.93
N PHE A 51 -17.59 24.75 8.91
CA PHE A 51 -17.96 23.34 9.00
C PHE A 51 -18.85 22.88 7.84
N HIS A 52 -19.67 23.77 7.26
CA HIS A 52 -20.46 23.45 6.07
C HIS A 52 -19.57 22.98 4.92
N TYR A 53 -18.54 23.79 4.60
CA TYR A 53 -17.56 23.47 3.58
C TYR A 53 -16.73 22.24 3.93
N TRP A 54 -16.37 22.09 5.21
CA TRP A 54 -15.62 20.92 5.68
C TRP A 54 -16.36 19.60 5.46
N PHE A 55 -17.66 19.54 5.76
CA PHE A 55 -18.49 18.35 5.54
C PHE A 55 -18.69 18.03 4.05
N LYS A 56 -18.68 19.05 3.19
CA LYS A 56 -18.71 18.87 1.72
C LYS A 56 -17.36 18.45 1.13
N GLY A 57 -16.28 18.58 1.90
CA GLY A 57 -14.96 18.06 1.55
C GLY A 57 -14.02 19.07 0.91
N LEU A 58 -12.88 18.58 0.42
CA LEU A 58 -11.71 19.41 0.04
C LEU A 58 -12.00 20.40 -1.09
N TYR A 59 -12.84 20.01 -2.06
CA TYR A 59 -13.27 20.89 -3.14
C TYR A 59 -14.08 22.08 -2.61
N SER A 60 -15.04 21.84 -1.73
CA SER A 60 -15.87 22.88 -1.14
C SER A 60 -15.03 23.81 -0.24
N LEU A 61 -14.09 23.24 0.52
CA LEU A 61 -13.13 23.99 1.34
C LEU A 61 -12.20 24.94 0.56
N LEU A 62 -11.76 24.58 -0.65
CA LEU A 62 -10.79 25.37 -1.43
C LEU A 62 -11.43 26.17 -2.59
N GLY A 63 -12.54 25.68 -3.12
CA GLY A 63 -13.26 26.21 -4.28
C GLY A 63 -14.52 26.99 -3.88
N GLU A 64 -15.54 26.32 -3.35
CA GLU A 64 -16.83 26.96 -3.04
C GLU A 64 -16.73 28.03 -1.95
N SER A 65 -15.82 27.83 -0.99
CA SER A 65 -15.54 28.81 0.08
C SER A 65 -15.05 30.16 -0.45
N ARG A 66 -14.69 30.28 -1.74
CA ARG A 66 -14.28 31.54 -2.37
C ARG A 66 -15.39 32.58 -2.47
N HIS A 67 -16.64 32.20 -2.24
CA HIS A 67 -17.76 33.13 -2.13
C HIS A 67 -17.88 33.77 -0.73
N GLU A 68 -17.19 33.25 0.27
CA GLU A 68 -17.19 33.81 1.63
C GLU A 68 -16.42 35.14 1.72
N PRO A 69 -16.67 35.98 2.74
CA PRO A 69 -15.81 37.13 3.03
C PRO A 69 -14.36 36.72 3.29
N LYS A 70 -13.40 37.57 2.90
CA LYS A 70 -11.94 37.27 3.03
C LYS A 70 -11.51 36.89 4.45
N SER A 71 -12.17 37.45 5.46
CA SER A 71 -11.95 37.10 6.87
C SER A 71 -12.29 35.64 7.18
N SER A 72 -13.45 35.15 6.74
CA SER A 72 -13.86 33.75 6.90
C SER A 72 -13.00 32.81 6.05
N GLN A 73 -12.72 33.21 4.79
CA GLN A 73 -11.85 32.43 3.89
C GLN A 73 -10.47 32.16 4.49
N GLY A 74 -9.86 33.12 5.19
CA GLY A 74 -8.56 32.95 5.83
C GLY A 74 -8.55 31.79 6.83
N PHE A 75 -9.59 31.68 7.65
CA PHE A 75 -9.74 30.60 8.62
C PHE A 75 -10.01 29.24 7.95
N ILE A 76 -10.90 29.20 6.96
CA ILE A 76 -11.22 27.99 6.19
C ILE A 76 -9.98 27.50 5.42
N PHE A 77 -9.22 28.41 4.83
CA PHE A 77 -7.99 28.10 4.11
C PHE A 77 -6.92 27.54 5.05
N ALA A 78 -6.70 28.17 6.21
CA ALA A 78 -5.75 27.66 7.19
C ALA A 78 -6.14 26.28 7.72
N ALA A 79 -7.42 26.07 8.04
CA ALA A 79 -7.96 24.76 8.41
C ALA A 79 -7.68 23.68 7.36
N SER A 80 -7.73 24.04 6.07
CA SER A 80 -7.56 23.14 4.94
C SER A 80 -6.10 22.85 4.63
N ILE A 81 -5.26 23.88 4.50
CA ILE A 81 -3.86 23.76 4.10
C ILE A 81 -2.98 23.24 5.24
N ILE A 82 -3.16 23.77 6.45
CA ILE A 82 -2.32 23.41 7.59
C ILE A 82 -2.89 22.19 8.31
N GLY A 83 -4.21 22.13 8.50
CA GLY A 83 -4.88 21.02 9.17
C GLY A 83 -5.06 19.81 8.28
N TYR A 84 -5.92 19.93 7.26
CA TYR A 84 -6.44 18.78 6.52
C TYR A 84 -5.42 18.12 5.58
N ILE A 85 -4.74 18.91 4.73
CA ILE A 85 -3.86 18.38 3.68
C ILE A 85 -2.71 17.52 4.25
N PRO A 86 -2.01 17.92 5.33
CA PRO A 86 -0.93 17.10 5.88
C PRO A 86 -1.42 15.79 6.52
N ILE A 87 -2.68 15.72 6.98
CA ILE A 87 -3.25 14.48 7.53
C ILE A 87 -3.32 13.38 6.45
N ILE A 88 -3.64 13.77 5.19
CA ILE A 88 -3.80 12.84 4.07
C ILE A 88 -2.58 11.91 3.88
N PRO A 89 -1.34 12.40 3.76
CA PRO A 89 -0.17 11.52 3.66
C PRO A 89 0.25 10.89 5.00
N ILE A 90 0.02 11.55 6.15
CA ILE A 90 0.44 10.98 7.45
C ILE A 90 -0.31 9.68 7.76
N ILE A 91 -1.60 9.58 7.45
CA ILE A 91 -2.42 8.38 7.72
C ILE A 91 -1.83 7.12 7.07
N PRO A 92 -1.56 7.08 5.73
CA PRO A 92 -0.89 5.94 5.09
C PRO A 92 0.48 5.63 5.71
N PHE A 93 1.29 6.65 5.99
CA PHE A 93 2.61 6.44 6.62
C PHE A 93 2.49 5.82 8.01
N LEU A 94 1.53 6.27 8.81
CA LEU A 94 1.25 5.73 10.13
C LEU A 94 0.80 4.28 10.04
N TYR A 95 -0.13 3.96 9.13
CA TYR A 95 -0.59 2.60 8.89
C TYR A 95 0.57 1.65 8.55
N PHE A 96 1.44 2.02 7.61
CA PHE A 96 2.59 1.18 7.24
C PHE A 96 3.63 1.07 8.35
N THR A 97 3.89 2.16 9.08
CA THR A 97 4.82 2.13 10.22
C THR A 97 4.29 1.22 11.33
N PHE A 98 3.00 1.29 11.62
CA PHE A 98 2.33 0.44 12.61
C PHE A 98 2.33 -1.03 12.20
N THR A 99 1.93 -1.32 10.97
CA THR A 99 1.92 -2.68 10.42
C THR A 99 3.31 -3.30 10.47
N ASN A 100 4.34 -2.56 10.06
CA ASN A 100 5.73 -3.02 10.11
C ASN A 100 6.22 -3.26 11.54
N TRP A 101 5.85 -2.39 12.48
CA TRP A 101 6.17 -2.58 13.89
C TRP A 101 5.50 -3.84 14.44
N LEU A 102 4.20 -4.05 14.18
CA LEU A 102 3.46 -5.21 14.65
C LEU A 102 4.06 -6.52 14.11
N ILE A 103 4.43 -6.54 12.82
CA ILE A 103 5.10 -7.66 12.18
C ILE A 103 6.48 -7.93 12.81
N GLN A 104 7.31 -6.90 12.95
CA GLN A 104 8.72 -7.10 13.28
C GLN A 104 9.00 -7.22 14.78
N GLU A 105 8.14 -6.69 15.64
CA GLU A 105 8.39 -6.65 17.10
C GLU A 105 7.45 -7.60 17.84
N LYS A 106 6.16 -7.65 17.48
CA LYS A 106 5.18 -8.49 18.18
C LYS A 106 5.15 -9.94 17.71
N LEU A 107 5.44 -10.19 16.43
CA LEU A 107 5.41 -11.53 15.83
C LEU A 107 6.80 -12.16 15.74
N SER A 108 7.87 -11.38 15.52
CA SER A 108 9.27 -11.89 15.48
C SER A 108 9.66 -12.67 16.73
N ASP A 109 9.33 -12.17 17.92
CA ASP A 109 9.76 -12.79 19.18
C ASP A 109 9.03 -14.10 19.49
N LYS A 110 7.86 -14.31 18.89
CA LYS A 110 7.10 -15.56 18.99
C LYS A 110 7.47 -16.60 17.93
N PHE A 111 8.23 -16.20 16.90
CA PHE A 111 8.50 -16.99 15.70
C PHE A 111 9.97 -16.93 15.29
N ILE A 112 10.86 -17.32 16.22
CA ILE A 112 12.34 -17.20 16.09
C ILE A 112 12.87 -17.90 14.81
N ASP A 113 12.27 -19.03 14.41
CA ASP A 113 12.71 -19.82 13.25
C ASP A 113 12.05 -19.45 11.91
N VAL A 114 11.19 -18.43 11.88
CA VAL A 114 10.48 -18.09 10.64
C VAL A 114 11.39 -17.25 9.72
N PRO A 115 11.54 -17.61 8.43
CA PRO A 115 12.36 -16.86 7.48
C PRO A 115 11.79 -15.44 7.26
N LYS A 116 12.29 -14.47 8.03
CA LYS A 116 11.78 -13.09 8.14
C LYS A 116 11.58 -12.41 6.79
N LYS A 117 12.51 -12.60 5.84
CA LYS A 117 12.41 -12.02 4.48
C LYS A 117 11.20 -12.56 3.72
N LYS A 118 10.98 -13.89 3.77
CA LYS A 118 9.84 -14.54 3.11
C LYS A 118 8.52 -14.12 3.78
N TYR A 119 8.51 -14.04 5.10
CA TYR A 119 7.35 -13.56 5.85
C TYR A 119 6.98 -12.11 5.49
N LEU A 120 7.93 -11.18 5.51
CA LEU A 120 7.70 -9.78 5.16
C LEU A 120 7.16 -9.61 3.74
N TYR A 121 7.68 -10.40 2.80
CA TYR A 121 7.20 -10.41 1.42
C TYR A 121 5.71 -10.79 1.34
N TRP A 122 5.33 -11.93 1.93
CA TRP A 122 3.94 -12.40 1.92
C TRP A 122 3.00 -11.54 2.75
N SER A 123 3.47 -11.03 3.88
CA SER A 123 2.70 -10.10 4.69
C SER A 123 2.39 -8.82 3.93
N THR A 124 3.37 -8.23 3.23
CA THR A 124 3.14 -7.03 2.40
C THR A 124 2.12 -7.32 1.30
N PHE A 125 2.25 -8.46 0.62
CA PHE A 125 1.29 -8.89 -0.39
C PHE A 125 -0.13 -8.99 0.17
N ILE A 126 -0.31 -9.67 1.31
CA ILE A 126 -1.62 -9.82 1.96
C ILE A 126 -2.19 -8.47 2.39
N HIS A 127 -1.38 -7.55 2.92
CA HIS A 127 -1.87 -6.22 3.32
C HIS A 127 -2.33 -5.40 2.12
N PHE A 128 -1.59 -5.43 1.01
CA PHE A 128 -2.00 -4.73 -0.21
C PHE A 128 -3.26 -5.35 -0.81
N LEU A 129 -3.38 -6.68 -0.78
CA LEU A 129 -4.60 -7.38 -1.20
C LEU A 129 -5.79 -7.02 -0.32
N ALA A 130 -5.61 -6.97 1.00
CA ALA A 130 -6.65 -6.58 1.94
C ALA A 130 -7.09 -5.13 1.70
N ILE A 131 -6.16 -4.20 1.53
CA ILE A 131 -6.46 -2.80 1.18
C ILE A 131 -7.24 -2.74 -0.13
N ALA A 132 -6.75 -3.38 -1.19
CA ALA A 132 -7.43 -3.41 -2.48
C ALA A 132 -8.87 -3.92 -2.35
N THR A 133 -9.06 -5.03 -1.64
CA THR A 133 -10.36 -5.67 -1.45
C THR A 133 -11.31 -4.78 -0.67
N VAL A 134 -10.87 -4.20 0.45
CA VAL A 134 -11.69 -3.31 1.28
C VAL A 134 -12.11 -2.06 0.50
N PHE A 135 -11.17 -1.44 -0.22
CA PHE A 135 -11.43 -0.21 -0.98
C PHE A 135 -12.13 -0.44 -2.33
N ILE A 136 -12.23 -1.68 -2.80
CA ILE A 136 -13.11 -2.05 -3.92
C ILE A 136 -14.51 -2.36 -3.38
N ILE A 137 -14.63 -3.21 -2.37
CA ILE A 137 -15.94 -3.71 -1.91
C ILE A 137 -16.72 -2.61 -1.20
N ILE A 138 -16.16 -1.97 -0.17
CA ILE A 138 -16.93 -1.02 0.65
C ILE A 138 -17.29 0.23 -0.17
N PRO A 139 -16.33 0.95 -0.79
CA PRO A 139 -16.67 2.07 -1.64
C PRO A 139 -17.52 1.68 -2.87
N GLY A 140 -17.27 0.51 -3.47
CA GLY A 140 -18.06 0.01 -4.59
C GLY A 140 -19.53 -0.22 -4.22
N LEU A 141 -19.80 -0.79 -3.05
CA LEU A 141 -21.16 -0.93 -2.53
C LEU A 141 -21.81 0.42 -2.21
N LEU A 142 -21.05 1.38 -1.69
CA LEU A 142 -21.58 2.70 -1.39
C LEU A 142 -21.89 3.52 -2.66
N THR A 143 -21.30 3.18 -3.81
CA THR A 143 -21.63 3.86 -5.08
C THR A 143 -23.07 3.59 -5.56
N TYR A 144 -23.72 2.52 -5.09
CA TYR A 144 -25.14 2.26 -5.41
C TYR A 144 -26.06 3.40 -4.96
N LEU A 145 -25.69 4.14 -3.91
CA LEU A 145 -26.44 5.30 -3.42
C LEU A 145 -26.55 6.45 -4.44
N GLY A 146 -25.69 6.45 -5.47
CA GLY A 146 -25.67 7.44 -6.56
C GLY A 146 -25.87 6.82 -7.94
N GLY A 147 -26.54 5.67 -8.03
CA GLY A 147 -26.77 4.97 -9.31
C GLY A 147 -25.54 4.27 -9.89
N GLY A 148 -24.49 4.11 -9.09
CA GLY A 148 -23.30 3.31 -9.43
C GLY A 148 -23.48 1.82 -9.15
N GLY A 149 -22.37 1.12 -8.99
CA GLY A 149 -22.35 -0.31 -8.66
C GLY A 149 -20.93 -0.82 -8.40
N ILE A 150 -20.79 -2.09 -8.05
CA ILE A 150 -19.49 -2.64 -7.63
C ILE A 150 -18.51 -2.84 -8.79
N LEU A 151 -19.02 -2.98 -10.02
CA LEU A 151 -18.18 -3.13 -11.21
C LEU A 151 -17.59 -1.76 -11.58
N PRO A 152 -16.32 -1.69 -12.04
CA PRO A 152 -15.67 -0.42 -12.34
C PRO A 152 -16.52 0.51 -13.22
N HIS A 153 -16.96 0.04 -14.39
CA HIS A 153 -17.77 0.87 -15.30
C HIS A 153 -19.10 1.39 -14.69
N GLN A 154 -19.62 0.72 -13.65
CA GLN A 154 -20.80 1.17 -12.90
C GLN A 154 -20.41 2.16 -11.82
N ALA A 155 -19.37 1.86 -11.03
CA ALA A 155 -18.82 2.75 -10.00
C ALA A 155 -18.46 4.13 -10.57
N TYR A 156 -17.97 4.18 -11.83
CA TYR A 156 -17.66 5.44 -12.51
C TYR A 156 -18.85 6.39 -12.60
N ARG A 157 -20.08 5.88 -12.78
CA ARG A 157 -21.28 6.71 -12.91
C ARG A 157 -21.56 7.52 -11.66
N ALA A 158 -21.17 7.02 -10.49
CA ALA A 158 -21.34 7.73 -9.24
C ALA A 158 -20.28 8.84 -9.04
N VAL A 159 -19.14 8.82 -9.74
CA VAL A 159 -18.00 9.73 -9.49
C VAL A 159 -18.40 11.20 -9.62
N SER A 160 -19.19 11.56 -10.63
CA SER A 160 -19.68 12.94 -10.83
C SER A 160 -20.52 13.45 -9.66
N ASN A 161 -21.17 12.54 -8.93
CA ASN A 161 -22.01 12.87 -7.79
C ASN A 161 -21.21 13.34 -6.58
N GLY A 162 -19.87 13.23 -6.59
CA GLY A 162 -18.99 13.72 -5.52
C GLY A 162 -19.12 15.23 -5.27
N PHE A 163 -19.71 15.96 -6.21
CA PHE A 163 -20.00 17.38 -6.13
C PHE A 163 -21.49 17.69 -5.94
N SER A 164 -22.33 16.68 -5.71
CA SER A 164 -23.76 16.89 -5.44
C SER A 164 -23.97 17.52 -4.06
N ASP A 165 -25.02 18.33 -3.94
CA ASP A 165 -25.49 18.86 -2.66
C ASP A 165 -26.17 17.79 -1.81
N ASN A 166 -26.74 16.76 -2.44
CA ASN A 166 -27.35 15.63 -1.75
C ASN A 166 -26.27 14.77 -1.06
N ILE A 167 -26.43 14.54 0.24
CA ILE A 167 -25.47 13.77 1.05
C ILE A 167 -25.27 12.34 0.53
N GLY A 168 -26.35 11.65 0.14
CA GLY A 168 -26.27 10.26 -0.33
C GLY A 168 -25.52 10.14 -1.66
N GLU A 169 -25.83 11.02 -2.60
CA GLU A 169 -25.14 11.12 -3.90
C GLU A 169 -23.66 11.51 -3.72
N ARG A 170 -23.37 12.46 -2.82
CA ARG A 170 -22.00 12.88 -2.50
C ARG A 170 -21.19 11.75 -1.87
N ILE A 171 -21.76 11.00 -0.93
CA ILE A 171 -21.12 9.80 -0.37
C ILE A 171 -20.82 8.81 -1.49
N ALA A 172 -21.77 8.56 -2.40
CA ALA A 172 -21.59 7.65 -3.52
C ALA A 172 -20.43 8.08 -4.42
N GLY A 173 -20.33 9.39 -4.73
CA GLY A 173 -19.26 9.90 -5.58
C GLY A 173 -17.89 9.93 -4.93
N VAL A 174 -17.79 10.30 -3.65
CA VAL A 174 -16.54 10.19 -2.89
C VAL A 174 -16.09 8.73 -2.80
N CYS A 175 -17.03 7.81 -2.59
CA CYS A 175 -16.74 6.37 -2.61
C CYS A 175 -16.31 5.90 -4.00
N GLY A 176 -16.91 6.41 -5.08
CA GLY A 176 -16.44 6.18 -6.45
C GLY A 176 -15.00 6.64 -6.64
N ILE A 177 -14.62 7.82 -6.15
CA ILE A 177 -13.24 8.30 -6.20
C ILE A 177 -12.31 7.36 -5.43
N LEU A 178 -12.65 6.98 -4.20
CA LEU A 178 -11.84 6.08 -3.36
C LEU A 178 -11.69 4.68 -3.99
N TYR A 179 -12.75 4.17 -4.61
CA TYR A 179 -12.73 2.92 -5.38
C TYR A 179 -11.63 2.94 -6.43
N TYR A 180 -11.53 4.03 -7.19
CA TYR A 180 -10.52 4.15 -8.25
C TYR A 180 -9.13 4.52 -7.74
N SER A 181 -9.03 5.55 -6.89
CA SER A 181 -7.74 6.10 -6.47
C SER A 181 -6.98 5.16 -5.54
N ILE A 182 -7.69 4.38 -4.73
CA ILE A 182 -7.09 3.44 -3.77
C ILE A 182 -7.38 2.01 -4.21
N GLY A 183 -8.65 1.62 -4.34
CA GLY A 183 -9.04 0.24 -4.63
C GLY A 183 -8.39 -0.31 -5.90
N CYS A 184 -8.66 0.31 -7.06
CA CYS A 184 -8.11 -0.09 -8.34
C CYS A 184 -6.59 0.06 -8.42
N LEU A 185 -5.99 1.07 -7.76
CA LEU A 185 -4.54 1.25 -7.71
C LEU A 185 -3.86 0.06 -7.03
N PHE A 186 -4.31 -0.30 -5.80
CA PHE A 186 -3.74 -1.43 -5.07
C PHE A 186 -4.06 -2.77 -5.73
N ALA A 187 -5.24 -2.92 -6.33
CA ALA A 187 -5.56 -4.11 -7.11
C ALA A 187 -4.63 -4.27 -8.33
N SER A 188 -4.33 -3.18 -9.04
CA SER A 188 -3.39 -3.20 -10.17
C SER A 188 -1.99 -3.62 -9.72
N ILE A 189 -1.50 -3.07 -8.59
CA ILE A 189 -0.21 -3.46 -8.00
C ILE A 189 -0.19 -4.97 -7.72
N ILE A 190 -1.26 -5.52 -7.12
CA ILE A 190 -1.37 -6.96 -6.85
C ILE A 190 -1.40 -7.78 -8.13
N ILE A 191 -2.14 -7.36 -9.16
CA ILE A 191 -2.20 -8.06 -10.45
C ILE A 191 -0.81 -8.14 -11.08
N PHE A 192 -0.08 -7.02 -11.14
CA PHE A 192 1.30 -7.01 -11.65
C PHE A 192 2.23 -7.88 -10.81
N TRP A 193 2.05 -7.89 -9.48
CA TRP A 193 2.81 -8.75 -8.59
C TRP A 193 2.54 -10.24 -8.88
N VAL A 194 1.28 -10.64 -9.05
CA VAL A 194 0.91 -12.01 -9.41
C VAL A 194 1.51 -12.41 -10.76
N ILE A 195 1.41 -11.53 -11.77
CA ILE A 195 2.04 -11.76 -13.09
C ILE A 195 3.53 -11.99 -12.93
N TRP A 196 4.21 -11.17 -12.14
CA TRP A 196 5.64 -11.32 -11.85
C TRP A 196 5.98 -12.66 -11.19
N MET A 197 5.15 -13.13 -10.24
CA MET A 197 5.32 -14.45 -9.63
C MET A 197 5.19 -15.57 -10.65
N VAL A 198 4.21 -15.49 -11.55
CA VAL A 198 4.01 -16.46 -12.64
C VAL A 198 5.22 -16.47 -13.58
N LEU A 199 5.67 -15.30 -14.05
CA LEU A 199 6.85 -15.18 -14.91
C LEU A 199 8.11 -15.76 -14.24
N SER A 200 8.31 -15.48 -12.95
CA SER A 200 9.42 -16.04 -12.17
C SER A 200 9.35 -17.57 -12.08
N TRP A 201 8.15 -18.12 -11.94
CA TRP A 201 7.94 -19.56 -11.94
C TRP A 201 8.22 -20.18 -13.31
N VAL A 202 7.71 -19.58 -14.39
CA VAL A 202 7.96 -20.00 -15.78
C VAL A 202 9.47 -19.99 -16.07
N GLY A 203 10.18 -18.92 -15.70
CA GLY A 203 11.64 -18.82 -15.85
C GLY A 203 12.39 -19.96 -15.15
N LYS A 204 11.96 -20.34 -13.93
CA LYS A 204 12.54 -21.49 -13.22
C LYS A 204 12.28 -22.82 -13.94
N GLN A 205 11.12 -23.00 -14.58
CA GLN A 205 10.86 -24.21 -15.37
C GLN A 205 11.77 -24.26 -16.61
N PHE A 206 11.95 -23.14 -17.31
CA PHE A 206 12.90 -23.06 -18.42
C PHE A 206 14.33 -23.38 -17.99
N GLN A 207 14.76 -22.86 -16.84
CA GLN A 207 16.10 -23.13 -16.33
C GLN A 207 16.31 -24.62 -16.00
N ARG A 208 15.30 -25.29 -15.42
CA ARG A 208 15.34 -26.75 -15.21
C ARG A 208 15.50 -27.52 -16.52
N LEU A 209 14.80 -27.12 -17.57
CA LEU A 209 14.92 -27.75 -18.89
C LEU A 209 16.33 -27.56 -19.48
N ILE A 210 16.90 -26.36 -19.35
CA ILE A 210 18.26 -26.06 -19.78
C ILE A 210 19.28 -26.91 -18.99
N ASP A 211 19.12 -27.01 -17.67
CA ASP A 211 19.99 -27.81 -16.81
C ASP A 211 19.90 -29.30 -17.15
N MET A 212 18.70 -29.82 -17.43
CA MET A 212 18.51 -31.19 -17.91
C MET A 212 19.22 -31.43 -19.25
N PHE A 213 19.11 -30.50 -20.20
CA PHE A 213 19.77 -30.60 -21.49
C PHE A 213 21.30 -30.57 -21.36
N ASN A 214 21.83 -29.66 -20.54
CA ASN A 214 23.26 -29.55 -20.25
C ASN A 214 23.80 -30.82 -19.59
N ASN A 215 23.07 -31.38 -18.60
CA ASN A 215 23.42 -32.63 -17.96
C ASN A 215 23.41 -33.82 -18.93
N TRP A 216 22.41 -33.91 -19.80
CA TRP A 216 22.38 -34.94 -20.85
C TRP A 216 23.58 -34.84 -21.80
N ARG A 217 23.93 -33.61 -22.20
CA ARG A 217 25.10 -33.35 -23.06
C ARG A 217 26.40 -33.73 -22.36
N TYR A 218 26.53 -33.46 -21.06
CA TYR A 218 27.69 -33.82 -20.26
C TYR A 218 27.84 -35.34 -20.16
N LYS A 219 26.77 -36.06 -19.79
CA LYS A 219 26.76 -37.53 -19.75
C LYS A 219 27.12 -38.15 -21.10
N ARG A 220 26.61 -37.61 -22.22
CA ARG A 220 26.99 -38.07 -23.57
C ARG A 220 28.47 -37.85 -23.89
N LYS A 221 29.09 -36.77 -23.39
CA LYS A 221 30.53 -36.53 -23.55
C LYS A 221 31.35 -37.50 -22.69
N GLU A 222 30.93 -37.77 -21.46
CA GLU A 222 31.56 -38.75 -20.57
C GLU A 222 31.55 -40.16 -21.17
N ILE A 223 30.39 -40.66 -21.60
CA ILE A 223 30.26 -41.99 -22.23
C ILE A 223 31.19 -42.09 -23.45
N LYS A 224 31.28 -41.04 -24.29
CA LYS A 224 32.19 -41.01 -25.43
C LYS A 224 33.67 -41.04 -25.01
N ARG A 225 34.03 -40.44 -23.87
CA ARG A 225 35.39 -40.43 -23.34
C ARG A 225 35.75 -41.79 -22.75
N GLU A 226 34.86 -42.41 -21.98
CA GLU A 226 35.03 -43.76 -21.43
C GLU A 226 35.18 -44.80 -22.54
N LEU A 227 34.32 -44.78 -23.56
CA LEU A 227 34.44 -45.67 -24.72
C LEU A 227 35.76 -45.49 -25.48
N LYS A 228 36.32 -44.27 -25.53
CA LYS A 228 37.65 -44.04 -26.11
C LYS A 228 38.76 -44.64 -25.25
N LEU A 229 38.69 -44.47 -23.93
CA LEU A 229 39.66 -45.03 -22.99
C LEU A 229 39.65 -46.56 -23.03
N GLN A 230 38.47 -47.19 -23.00
CA GLN A 230 38.33 -48.65 -23.13
C GLN A 230 38.91 -49.17 -24.46
N LYS A 231 38.67 -48.47 -25.58
CA LYS A 231 39.27 -48.84 -26.87
C LYS A 231 40.81 -48.75 -26.87
N LEU A 232 41.38 -47.78 -26.16
CA LEU A 232 42.83 -47.65 -26.01
C LEU A 232 43.40 -48.75 -25.12
N GLU A 233 42.74 -49.10 -24.02
CA GLU A 233 43.13 -50.21 -23.14
C GLU A 233 43.08 -51.57 -23.85
N ILE A 234 42.02 -51.84 -24.62
CA ILE A 234 41.91 -53.07 -25.42
C ILE A 234 43.03 -53.16 -26.46
N LYS A 235 43.39 -52.03 -27.10
CA LYS A 235 44.53 -51.98 -28.03
C LYS A 235 45.87 -52.21 -27.31
N ALA A 236 46.07 -51.63 -26.14
CA ALA A 236 47.29 -51.80 -25.34
C ALA A 236 47.45 -53.26 -24.86
N ASN A 237 46.36 -53.88 -24.38
CA ASN A 237 46.37 -55.28 -23.94
C ASN A 237 46.55 -56.27 -25.10
N LYS A 238 46.07 -55.96 -26.31
CA LYS A 238 46.38 -56.77 -27.50
C LYS A 238 47.86 -56.72 -27.89
N LYS A 239 48.49 -55.54 -27.81
CA LYS A 239 49.94 -55.41 -28.04
C LYS A 239 50.77 -56.21 -27.03
N LYS A 240 50.43 -56.11 -25.73
CA LYS A 240 51.09 -56.88 -24.66
C LYS A 240 50.94 -58.41 -24.74
N LYS A 241 49.97 -58.93 -25.49
CA LYS A 241 49.77 -60.38 -25.71
C LYS A 241 50.51 -60.91 -26.94
N GLN A 242 51.07 -60.03 -27.76
CA GLN A 242 51.83 -60.37 -28.98
C GLN A 242 53.35 -60.24 -28.78
N GLU A 243 53.78 -59.72 -27.62
CA GLU A 243 55.13 -59.84 -27.07
C GLU A 243 55.18 -61.05 -26.12
#